data_AF-A0A9D2YPS7-F1
#
_entry.id   AF-A0A9D2YPS7-F1
#
_cell.length_a   1.000
_cell.length_b   1.000
_cell.length_c   1.000
_cell.angle_alpha   90.00
_cell.angle_beta   90.00
_cell.angle_gamma   90.00
#
_symmetry.space_group_name_H-M   'P 1'
#
loop_
_entity.id
_entity.type
_entity.pdbx_description
1 polymer ?
#
loop_
_entity_poly.entity_id
_entity_poly.type
_entity_poly.pdbx_seq_one_letter_code
_entity_poly.pdbx_strand_id
1 'polypeptide(L)'
;MSSSRGHIQFDCFSSAIDIRELKILDIRSGNARRTSTTATNVHSVPVAVPKGDPRAVEKLNSPQQCSKSYGERHLDALGQPKGFRRRHNSWSSSSRGPNQATPKKNGVKNGQMKHRDDECFGDGMEDDLDTDFDFEGNLALFDKAAVFSEIDTSERRNGARSRGTPQDQTPSRYRHDENILEGKPVVYRQIIVPQPGAKEYCTDSGLVVPSISYELHKRLLSAAERHGLSLERRLEMTGVCASQMALTLLGGPNRFTPKNLHQHPTVALMCGPHVQGAQGISCGRHLANHEVEVILFLPNFVKMLDSVTNELTLFNKTGGKQVSSIKDLPDTPVDLIINCLACHENTFLMDQPWYRAAADWAIQNKAPVLSLDPPVSGQGHAVEAKWSLSLCLPLPLAEGAGRVYLCDIGIPRHVFQEVGIKYLSPFGCKFVIPLHSA
;
A
#
# COMPACT_ATOMS: atom_id res chain seq x y z
N MET A 1 45.51 -7.66 -64.01
CA MET A 1 44.88 -6.52 -64.70
C MET A 1 43.46 -6.41 -64.14
N SER A 2 43.27 -5.61 -63.09
CA SER A 2 42.71 -4.22 -63.09
C SER A 2 41.17 -4.24 -62.92
N SER A 3 40.62 -4.05 -61.71
CA SER A 3 40.23 -2.76 -61.07
C SER A 3 39.25 -1.95 -61.93
N SER A 4 38.03 -1.56 -61.51
CA SER A 4 37.66 -0.57 -60.46
C SER A 4 36.11 -0.58 -60.27
N ARG A 5 35.49 -0.60 -59.08
CA ARG A 5 35.12 0.44 -58.07
C ARG A 5 34.11 1.55 -58.46
N GLY A 6 33.06 1.69 -57.62
CA GLY A 6 32.22 2.89 -57.35
C GLY A 6 30.83 2.87 -58.02
N HIS A 7 29.68 3.23 -57.44
CA HIS A 7 29.24 3.82 -56.16
C HIS A 7 27.72 3.56 -56.06
N ILE A 8 27.16 3.14 -54.92
CA ILE A 8 25.71 3.26 -54.64
C ILE A 8 25.58 3.94 -53.28
N GLN A 9 24.97 5.12 -53.31
CA GLN A 9 24.74 6.01 -52.19
C GLN A 9 23.42 5.61 -51.49
N PHE A 10 23.49 5.38 -50.19
CA PHE A 10 22.31 5.26 -49.32
C PHE A 10 21.96 6.67 -48.84
N ASP A 11 20.85 7.22 -49.34
CA ASP A 11 20.29 8.46 -48.79
C ASP A 11 19.40 8.14 -47.58
N CYS A 12 19.80 8.74 -46.46
CA CYS A 12 19.14 8.75 -45.17
C CYS A 12 17.98 9.76 -45.21
N PHE A 13 16.73 9.30 -45.25
CA PHE A 13 15.57 10.15 -44.99
C PHE A 13 15.30 10.23 -43.48
N SER A 14 15.85 11.25 -42.83
CA SER A 14 15.33 11.79 -41.57
C SER A 14 14.49 13.02 -41.90
N SER A 15 13.17 12.91 -41.75
CA SER A 15 12.25 14.05 -41.78
C SER A 15 11.96 14.47 -40.34
N ALA A 16 12.64 15.52 -39.90
CA ALA A 16 12.28 16.30 -38.73
C ALA A 16 11.12 17.22 -39.13
N ILE A 17 9.91 16.94 -38.65
CA ILE A 17 8.78 17.85 -38.77
C ILE A 17 8.81 18.81 -37.58
N ASP A 18 9.13 20.05 -37.90
CA ASP A 18 9.16 21.24 -37.05
C ASP A 18 7.77 21.47 -36.41
N ILE A 19 7.70 21.35 -35.08
CA ILE A 19 6.56 21.80 -34.27
C ILE A 19 6.67 23.33 -34.16
N ARG A 20 5.91 24.05 -34.98
CA ARG A 20 5.68 25.50 -34.79
C ARG A 20 4.25 25.76 -34.37
N GLU A 21 4.13 26.56 -33.31
CA GLU A 21 2.93 27.20 -32.76
C GLU A 21 1.99 26.38 -31.87
N LEU A 22 2.35 26.25 -30.59
CA LEU A 22 1.38 26.19 -29.49
C LEU A 22 1.15 27.62 -28.97
N LYS A 23 0.01 28.21 -29.32
CA LYS A 23 -0.48 29.46 -28.70
C LYS A 23 -1.09 29.12 -27.34
N ILE A 24 -0.49 29.71 -26.30
CA ILE A 24 -0.97 29.67 -24.92
C ILE A 24 -2.31 30.41 -24.87
N LEU A 25 -3.37 29.72 -24.45
CA LEU A 25 -4.67 30.31 -24.15
C LEU A 25 -4.66 30.83 -22.71
N ASP A 26 -4.51 32.15 -22.55
CA ASP A 26 -4.81 32.85 -21.30
C ASP A 26 -6.32 33.07 -21.18
N ILE A 27 -6.92 32.49 -20.13
CA ILE A 27 -8.32 32.73 -19.76
C ILE A 27 -8.37 33.91 -18.79
N ARG A 28 -8.92 35.05 -19.22
CA ARG A 28 -9.51 36.05 -18.31
C ARG A 28 -10.84 36.60 -18.82
N SER A 29 -11.74 36.70 -17.86
CA SER A 29 -13.13 37.13 -17.86
C SER A 29 -13.40 38.51 -18.45
N GLY A 30 -14.56 38.71 -19.10
CA GLY A 30 -15.13 40.05 -19.31
C GLY A 30 -16.04 40.21 -20.55
N ASN A 31 -17.32 40.51 -20.30
CA ASN A 31 -18.39 40.88 -21.24
C ASN A 31 -18.02 41.90 -22.34
N ALA A 32 -18.53 41.70 -23.57
CA ALA A 32 -19.51 42.58 -24.25
C ALA A 32 -19.52 42.48 -25.80
N ARG A 33 -20.74 42.31 -26.33
CA ARG A 33 -21.35 42.65 -27.64
C ARG A 33 -20.53 43.39 -28.75
N ARG A 34 -20.80 42.92 -29.98
CA ARG A 34 -21.12 43.62 -31.27
C ARG A 34 -20.08 43.63 -32.43
N THR A 35 -20.48 42.89 -33.49
CA THR A 35 -20.58 43.24 -34.94
C THR A 35 -19.40 43.78 -35.76
N SER A 36 -19.09 42.99 -36.81
CA SER A 36 -18.99 43.33 -38.25
C SER A 36 -17.77 44.05 -38.86
N THR A 37 -17.18 43.32 -39.83
CA THR A 37 -16.80 43.71 -41.22
C THR A 37 -15.50 44.47 -41.55
N THR A 38 -14.76 43.81 -42.47
CA THR A 38 -14.06 44.28 -43.68
C THR A 38 -12.62 44.80 -43.66
N ALA A 39 -11.89 44.28 -44.64
CA ALA A 39 -10.47 44.38 -45.00
C ALA A 39 -9.96 45.78 -45.40
N THR A 40 -8.63 45.98 -45.35
CA THR A 40 -7.79 46.46 -46.48
C THR A 40 -6.29 46.51 -46.14
N ASN A 41 -5.46 46.17 -47.13
CA ASN A 41 -3.98 46.23 -47.20
C ASN A 41 -3.43 47.66 -47.21
N VAL A 42 -2.24 47.92 -46.61
CA VAL A 42 -1.16 48.79 -47.17
C VAL A 42 0.21 48.43 -46.57
N HIS A 43 1.25 48.36 -47.42
CA HIS A 43 2.69 48.19 -47.13
C HIS A 43 3.37 49.49 -46.64
N SER A 44 4.41 49.39 -45.78
CA SER A 44 5.61 50.25 -45.82
C SER A 44 6.75 49.69 -44.96
N VAL A 45 8.00 49.90 -45.39
CA VAL A 45 9.29 49.36 -44.88
C VAL A 45 10.17 50.55 -44.39
N PRO A 46 11.44 50.37 -43.95
CA PRO A 46 11.98 50.11 -42.59
C PRO A 46 12.76 51.30 -41.97
N VAL A 47 13.17 51.22 -40.70
CA VAL A 47 14.28 52.05 -40.16
C VAL A 47 15.19 51.28 -39.20
N ALA A 48 16.45 51.16 -39.66
CA ALA A 48 17.78 51.18 -39.02
C ALA A 48 18.08 50.64 -37.60
N VAL A 49 19.19 49.88 -37.58
CA VAL A 49 20.01 49.35 -36.47
C VAL A 49 20.95 50.43 -35.91
N PRO A 50 21.45 50.30 -34.67
CA PRO A 50 22.91 50.14 -34.52
C PRO A 50 23.32 48.96 -33.63
N LYS A 51 24.40 48.31 -34.07
CA LYS A 51 25.15 47.24 -33.41
C LYS A 51 26.02 47.80 -32.28
N GLY A 52 26.22 46.99 -31.25
CA GLY A 52 27.35 47.08 -30.32
C GLY A 52 27.81 45.67 -29.98
N ASP A 53 28.94 45.26 -30.56
CA ASP A 53 29.60 43.95 -30.43
C ASP A 53 30.61 43.95 -29.24
N PRO A 54 31.25 42.81 -28.91
CA PRO A 54 31.53 42.37 -27.54
C PRO A 54 33.03 42.39 -27.20
N ARG A 55 33.39 42.13 -25.93
CA ARG A 55 34.72 41.62 -25.56
C ARG A 55 34.69 40.64 -24.38
N ALA A 56 35.27 39.48 -24.64
CA ALA A 56 35.71 38.47 -23.68
C ALA A 56 37.08 38.85 -23.06
N VAL A 57 37.49 38.12 -22.01
CA VAL A 57 38.77 37.36 -21.90
C VAL A 57 39.16 37.03 -20.44
N GLU A 58 39.20 35.73 -20.16
CA GLU A 58 40.19 34.87 -19.43
C GLU A 58 40.59 34.96 -17.93
N LYS A 59 40.50 33.75 -17.32
CA LYS A 59 41.50 32.95 -16.53
C LYS A 59 42.11 33.48 -15.21
N LEU A 60 42.03 32.66 -14.14
CA LEU A 60 43.16 31.84 -13.59
C LEU A 60 42.75 30.93 -12.39
N ASN A 61 43.50 29.83 -12.23
CA ASN A 61 43.51 28.75 -11.19
C ASN A 61 43.76 29.29 -9.75
N SER A 62 43.58 28.62 -8.59
CA SER A 62 43.80 27.23 -8.11
C SER A 62 43.23 27.08 -6.65
N PRO A 63 43.26 25.88 -6.00
CA PRO A 63 42.47 25.56 -4.80
C PRO A 63 43.21 25.67 -3.45
N GLN A 64 42.47 25.82 -2.34
CA GLN A 64 42.98 25.73 -0.97
C GLN A 64 42.36 24.55 -0.19
N GLN A 65 43.24 23.71 0.35
CA GLN A 65 43.01 22.77 1.46
C GLN A 65 43.80 23.23 2.70
N CYS A 66 43.51 22.59 3.85
CA CYS A 66 44.16 22.64 5.18
C CYS A 66 43.41 23.55 6.19
N SER A 67 43.01 23.10 7.38
CA SER A 67 43.78 22.42 8.44
C SER A 67 42.86 21.72 9.46
N LYS A 68 43.21 20.50 9.95
CA LYS A 68 43.72 20.13 11.31
C LYS A 68 42.77 20.42 12.49
N SER A 69 42.73 19.73 13.64
CA SER A 69 43.17 18.43 14.21
C SER A 69 42.97 18.54 15.74
N TYR A 70 42.55 17.50 16.44
CA TYR A 70 42.86 17.17 17.86
C TYR A 70 42.35 15.72 18.03
N GLY A 71 43.14 14.66 18.31
CA GLY A 71 44.04 14.41 19.46
C GLY A 71 43.19 13.88 20.63
N GLU A 72 43.44 12.79 21.36
CA GLU A 72 44.41 11.70 21.32
C GLU A 72 43.90 10.60 22.30
N ARG A 73 44.35 9.36 22.03
CA ARG A 73 44.26 8.04 22.69
C ARG A 73 43.90 7.90 24.19
N HIS A 74 43.13 6.85 24.50
CA HIS A 74 43.36 5.97 25.66
C HIS A 74 43.13 4.50 25.24
N LEU A 75 44.12 3.65 25.49
CA LEU A 75 44.07 2.18 25.35
C LEU A 75 43.76 1.58 26.72
N ASP A 76 42.86 0.60 26.79
CA ASP A 76 42.96 -0.51 27.74
C ASP A 76 42.01 -1.67 27.38
N ALA A 77 42.36 -2.84 27.91
CA ALA A 77 42.28 -4.16 27.30
C ALA A 77 40.96 -4.96 27.48
N LEU A 78 40.93 -6.09 26.76
CA LEU A 78 39.90 -7.13 26.61
C LEU A 78 39.48 -7.86 27.90
N GLY A 79 38.18 -8.25 27.99
CA GLY A 79 37.74 -9.32 28.91
C GLY A 79 36.22 -9.51 29.18
N GLN A 80 35.48 -10.11 28.23
CA GLN A 80 34.33 -11.04 28.44
C GLN A 80 32.97 -10.50 29.05
N PRO A 81 31.83 -11.21 28.89
CA PRO A 81 30.69 -10.70 28.10
C PRO A 81 29.39 -10.51 28.91
N LYS A 82 28.46 -9.71 28.39
CA LYS A 82 27.02 -9.64 28.72
C LYS A 82 26.38 -8.78 27.62
N GLY A 83 25.44 -9.23 26.81
CA GLY A 83 24.11 -9.70 27.19
C GLY A 83 23.09 -8.82 26.47
N PHE A 84 22.27 -9.46 25.63
CA PHE A 84 21.04 -9.00 24.96
C PHE A 84 20.55 -7.55 25.20
N ARG A 85 20.28 -6.83 24.11
CA ARG A 85 19.17 -5.86 24.06
C ARG A 85 18.36 -6.00 22.77
N ARG A 86 17.24 -6.73 22.87
CA ARG A 86 16.07 -6.55 21.99
C ARG A 86 15.51 -5.15 22.25
N ARG A 87 15.34 -4.34 21.20
CA ARG A 87 14.54 -3.11 21.30
C ARG A 87 13.10 -3.43 20.90
N HIS A 88 12.20 -3.26 21.87
CA HIS A 88 10.76 -3.32 21.69
C HIS A 88 10.27 -1.90 21.36
N ASN A 89 9.55 -1.76 20.25
CA ASN A 89 8.78 -0.56 19.96
C ASN A 89 7.38 -0.80 20.53
N SER A 90 7.04 -0.12 21.62
CA SER A 90 5.69 -0.15 22.18
C SER A 90 5.27 1.28 22.52
N TRP A 91 4.42 1.82 21.65
CA TRP A 91 3.57 2.97 21.93
C TRP A 91 2.54 2.53 22.97
N SER A 92 2.62 3.07 24.17
CA SER A 92 1.54 3.00 25.17
C SER A 92 1.58 4.24 26.04
N SER A 93 0.48 4.97 25.97
CA SER A 93 0.05 6.04 26.83
C SER A 93 -0.10 5.56 28.27
N SER A 94 0.53 6.25 29.23
CA SER A 94 0.10 6.23 30.62
C SER A 94 0.52 7.53 31.31
N SER A 95 -0.50 8.28 31.70
CA SER A 95 -0.51 9.41 32.61
C SER A 95 -0.20 8.97 34.05
N ARG A 96 0.77 9.62 34.70
CA ARG A 96 0.88 9.68 36.17
C ARG A 96 1.50 11.02 36.61
N GLY A 97 0.65 11.93 37.08
CA GLY A 97 1.04 13.06 37.92
C GLY A 97 0.43 12.87 39.33
N PRO A 98 1.14 13.20 40.41
CA PRO A 98 0.68 12.91 41.77
C PRO A 98 -0.19 14.01 42.37
N ASN A 99 -1.17 13.59 43.18
CA ASN A 99 -1.79 14.26 44.32
C ASN A 99 -2.05 15.78 44.22
N GLN A 100 -3.31 16.17 44.03
CA GLN A 100 -3.84 17.38 44.66
C GLN A 100 -5.22 17.16 45.29
N ALA A 101 -5.33 17.71 46.49
CA ALA A 101 -6.43 17.59 47.42
C ALA A 101 -7.67 18.39 47.01
N THR A 102 -8.83 17.92 47.42
CA THR A 102 -10.14 18.56 47.29
C THR A 102 -10.24 19.87 48.07
N PRO A 103 -10.70 20.99 47.48
CA PRO A 103 -11.02 22.21 48.22
C PRO A 103 -12.39 22.12 48.88
N LYS A 104 -12.43 22.46 50.18
CA LYS A 104 -13.66 22.61 50.98
C LYS A 104 -14.39 23.91 50.66
N LYS A 105 -15.73 23.79 50.65
CA LYS A 105 -16.79 24.78 50.52
C LYS A 105 -16.64 25.97 51.50
N ASN A 106 -16.76 27.19 51.00
CA ASN A 106 -17.18 28.37 51.77
C ASN A 106 -17.81 29.44 50.85
N GLY A 107 -18.98 29.94 51.23
CA GLY A 107 -19.34 31.36 51.06
C GLY A 107 -20.00 31.82 49.75
N VAL A 108 -21.32 31.98 49.82
CA VAL A 108 -22.24 32.71 48.93
C VAL A 108 -21.67 34.05 48.41
N LYS A 109 -21.80 34.33 47.11
CA LYS A 109 -22.21 35.66 46.58
C LYS A 109 -22.60 35.62 45.09
N ASN A 110 -23.77 36.21 44.83
CA ASN A 110 -24.45 36.40 43.54
C ASN A 110 -23.58 37.01 42.43
N GLY A 111 -23.77 36.53 41.20
CA GLY A 111 -23.32 37.19 39.98
C GLY A 111 -23.86 36.48 38.74
N GLN A 112 -24.77 37.12 38.02
CA GLN A 112 -25.43 36.65 36.80
C GLN A 112 -24.40 36.33 35.69
N MET A 113 -24.46 35.13 35.12
CA MET A 113 -23.82 34.81 33.84
C MET A 113 -24.89 34.70 32.76
N LYS A 114 -24.83 35.63 31.81
CA LYS A 114 -25.61 35.65 30.58
C LYS A 114 -25.14 34.55 29.61
N HIS A 115 -26.13 33.95 28.97
CA HIS A 115 -26.16 33.35 27.63
C HIS A 115 -25.16 32.21 27.34
N ARG A 116 -25.61 30.98 27.58
CA ARG A 116 -25.08 29.77 26.92
C ARG A 116 -26.03 29.41 25.78
N ASP A 117 -25.43 28.96 24.67
CA ASP A 117 -26.08 28.72 23.38
C ASP A 117 -27.20 27.68 23.46
N ASP A 118 -28.43 28.11 23.15
CA ASP A 118 -29.68 27.34 23.18
C ASP A 118 -29.88 26.39 21.98
N GLU A 119 -28.92 26.30 21.05
CA GLU A 119 -29.15 25.60 19.76
C GLU A 119 -28.73 24.12 19.73
N CYS A 120 -28.25 23.53 20.85
CA CYS A 120 -27.76 22.14 20.84
C CYS A 120 -28.50 21.17 21.79
N PHE A 121 -29.34 21.69 22.70
CA PHE A 121 -30.08 20.88 23.68
C PHE A 121 -31.50 21.38 23.96
N GLY A 122 -32.02 22.31 23.16
CA GLY A 122 -33.36 22.88 23.34
C GLY A 122 -34.40 22.14 22.51
N ASP A 123 -34.83 20.95 22.95
CA ASP A 123 -36.26 20.57 22.81
C ASP A 123 -36.60 19.31 23.64
N GLY A 124 -37.57 19.44 24.55
CA GLY A 124 -38.47 18.34 24.89
C GLY A 124 -38.26 17.51 26.17
N MET A 125 -37.68 18.05 27.25
CA MET A 125 -37.64 17.35 28.56
C MET A 125 -37.83 18.29 29.76
N GLU A 126 -38.79 19.23 29.70
CA GLU A 126 -39.08 20.12 30.86
C GLU A 126 -40.21 19.62 31.79
N ASP A 127 -40.97 18.57 31.44
CA ASP A 127 -42.14 18.16 32.23
C ASP A 127 -41.91 16.98 33.22
N ASP A 128 -40.69 16.44 33.36
CA ASP A 128 -40.42 15.28 34.24
C ASP A 128 -39.32 15.52 35.29
N LEU A 129 -38.87 16.77 35.46
CA LEU A 129 -37.84 17.15 36.45
C LEU A 129 -38.41 17.73 37.76
N ASP A 130 -39.74 17.82 37.90
CA ASP A 130 -40.40 18.30 39.13
C ASP A 130 -40.63 17.18 40.17
N THR A 131 -40.16 15.96 39.91
CA THR A 131 -40.08 14.92 40.94
C THR A 131 -38.73 15.03 41.65
N ASP A 132 -38.62 15.98 42.58
CA ASP A 132 -37.49 16.06 43.50
C ASP A 132 -37.31 14.70 44.17
N PHE A 133 -36.16 14.05 43.89
CA PHE A 133 -35.79 12.78 44.49
C PHE A 133 -35.76 12.96 46.02
N ASP A 134 -36.72 12.34 46.71
CA ASP A 134 -36.88 12.46 48.16
C ASP A 134 -35.78 11.71 48.91
N PHE A 135 -34.64 12.38 49.08
CA PHE A 135 -33.51 11.88 49.86
C PHE A 135 -33.87 11.65 51.33
N GLU A 136 -34.84 12.40 51.88
CA GLU A 136 -35.18 12.35 53.29
C GLU A 136 -36.13 11.18 53.59
N GLY A 137 -37.12 10.94 52.72
CA GLY A 137 -37.99 9.77 52.76
C GLY A 137 -37.24 8.46 52.54
N ASN A 138 -36.29 8.42 51.60
CA ASN A 138 -35.44 7.25 51.41
C ASN A 138 -34.44 7.02 52.56
N LEU A 139 -33.97 8.08 53.22
CA LEU A 139 -33.13 7.97 54.43
C LEU A 139 -33.95 7.43 55.62
N ALA A 140 -35.22 7.83 55.74
CA ALA A 140 -36.12 7.38 56.80
C ALA A 140 -36.50 5.90 56.71
N LEU A 141 -36.42 5.30 55.51
CA LEU A 141 -36.58 3.85 55.33
C LEU A 141 -35.37 3.05 55.86
N PHE A 142 -34.23 3.71 56.10
CA PHE A 142 -33.02 3.06 56.58
C PHE A 142 -32.96 3.11 58.11
N ASP A 143 -33.42 2.04 58.76
CA ASP A 143 -33.31 1.89 60.21
C ASP A 143 -31.86 1.61 60.63
N LYS A 144 -31.11 2.70 60.75
CA LYS A 144 -29.71 2.69 61.16
C LYS A 144 -29.53 2.06 62.55
N ALA A 145 -30.52 2.17 63.43
CA ALA A 145 -30.46 1.62 64.79
C ALA A 145 -30.63 0.09 64.78
N ALA A 146 -31.53 -0.45 63.95
CA ALA A 146 -31.66 -1.89 63.74
C ALA A 146 -30.36 -2.50 63.20
N VAL A 147 -29.73 -1.85 62.23
CA VAL A 147 -28.45 -2.29 61.65
C VAL A 147 -27.32 -2.30 62.69
N PHE A 148 -27.21 -1.25 63.52
CA PHE A 148 -26.18 -1.24 64.58
C PHE A 148 -26.47 -2.24 65.70
N SER A 149 -27.74 -2.51 66.01
CA SER A 149 -28.12 -3.55 66.98
C SER A 149 -27.75 -4.95 66.49
N GLU A 150 -27.90 -5.23 65.19
CA GLU A 150 -27.48 -6.47 64.54
C GLU A 150 -25.95 -6.63 64.56
N ILE A 151 -25.21 -5.55 64.28
CA ILE A 151 -23.75 -5.52 64.36
C ILE A 151 -23.28 -5.78 65.80
N ASP A 152 -23.85 -5.11 66.80
CA ASP A 152 -23.48 -5.28 68.21
C ASP A 152 -23.83 -6.68 68.75
N THR A 153 -24.95 -7.28 68.30
CA THR A 153 -25.30 -8.66 68.66
C THR A 153 -24.40 -9.69 67.98
N SER A 154 -23.93 -9.42 66.76
CA SER A 154 -22.96 -10.27 66.06
C SER A 154 -21.56 -10.22 66.71
N GLU A 155 -21.11 -9.05 67.18
CA GLU A 155 -19.81 -8.88 67.83
C GLU A 155 -19.79 -9.48 69.25
N ARG A 156 -20.91 -9.43 69.98
CA ARG A 156 -21.00 -9.98 71.35
C ARG A 156 -21.07 -11.50 71.43
N ARG A 157 -21.47 -12.21 70.36
CA ARG A 157 -21.47 -13.68 70.34
C ARG A 157 -20.08 -14.29 70.14
N ASN A 158 -19.11 -13.54 69.62
CA ASN A 158 -17.78 -14.03 69.31
C ASN A 158 -16.72 -13.33 70.16
N GLY A 159 -16.72 -13.67 71.46
CA GLY A 159 -15.58 -13.41 72.33
C GLY A 159 -14.36 -14.18 71.83
N ALA A 160 -13.27 -13.44 71.61
CA ALA A 160 -11.95 -13.86 71.14
C ALA A 160 -11.80 -13.96 69.61
N ARG A 161 -10.90 -13.09 69.11
CA ARG A 161 -10.34 -13.05 67.75
C ARG A 161 -9.93 -14.46 67.31
N SER A 162 -10.77 -15.11 66.53
CA SER A 162 -10.41 -16.36 65.87
C SER A 162 -10.27 -16.13 64.37
N ARG A 163 -9.08 -16.49 63.91
CA ARG A 163 -8.57 -16.39 62.56
C ARG A 163 -9.47 -17.22 61.62
N GLY A 164 -10.06 -16.53 60.66
CA GLY A 164 -10.92 -17.00 59.55
C GLY A 164 -11.18 -18.50 59.39
N THR A 165 -12.47 -18.85 59.52
CA THR A 165 -13.10 -19.88 58.69
C THR A 165 -14.35 -19.26 58.06
N PRO A 166 -14.43 -19.16 56.72
CA PRO A 166 -15.55 -18.51 56.05
C PRO A 166 -16.68 -19.52 55.87
N GLN A 167 -17.75 -19.34 56.62
CA GLN A 167 -19.04 -19.93 56.28
C GLN A 167 -20.09 -18.83 56.32
N ASP A 168 -19.94 -17.87 55.42
CA ASP A 168 -21.07 -17.25 54.75
C ASP A 168 -20.60 -16.70 53.40
N GLN A 169 -21.47 -16.88 52.42
CA GLN A 169 -21.18 -16.78 51.00
C GLN A 169 -20.76 -15.36 50.62
N THR A 170 -19.44 -15.10 50.56
CA THR A 170 -18.96 -14.02 49.71
C THR A 170 -19.41 -14.36 48.29
N PRO A 171 -20.19 -13.50 47.60
CA PRO A 171 -20.54 -13.76 46.21
C PRO A 171 -19.22 -13.98 45.48
N SER A 172 -19.13 -15.12 44.80
CA SER A 172 -17.93 -15.57 44.11
C SER A 172 -17.39 -14.38 43.33
N ARG A 173 -16.18 -13.94 43.69
CA ARG A 173 -15.49 -12.90 42.94
C ARG A 173 -15.40 -13.42 41.52
N TYR A 174 -16.22 -12.86 40.64
CA TYR A 174 -16.38 -13.35 39.29
C TYR A 174 -15.00 -13.58 38.70
N ARG A 175 -14.77 -14.75 38.14
CA ARG A 175 -13.53 -14.96 37.40
C ARG A 175 -13.48 -13.96 36.26
N HIS A 176 -12.28 -13.61 35.82
CA HIS A 176 -12.06 -12.59 34.81
C HIS A 176 -12.73 -12.91 33.46
N ASP A 177 -13.17 -14.15 33.26
CA ASP A 177 -13.87 -14.71 32.12
C ASP A 177 -15.39 -14.86 32.31
N GLU A 178 -15.92 -14.73 33.52
CA GLU A 178 -17.28 -15.15 33.87
C GLU A 178 -18.38 -14.19 33.36
N ASN A 179 -18.01 -12.96 32.97
CA ASN A 179 -18.90 -11.98 32.31
C ASN A 179 -18.34 -11.50 30.96
N ILE A 180 -17.42 -12.26 30.35
CA ILE A 180 -17.02 -12.00 28.96
C ILE A 180 -18.12 -12.60 28.08
N LEU A 181 -18.98 -11.74 27.52
CA LEU A 181 -19.80 -12.15 26.38
C LEU A 181 -18.83 -12.72 25.34
N GLU A 182 -18.93 -14.00 25.00
CA GLU A 182 -18.23 -14.59 23.86
C GLU A 182 -18.70 -13.82 22.61
N GLY A 183 -18.01 -12.72 22.31
CA GLY A 183 -18.34 -11.88 21.19
C GLY A 183 -18.12 -12.72 19.96
N LYS A 184 -19.21 -13.19 19.34
CA LYS A 184 -19.15 -13.67 17.96
C LYS A 184 -18.35 -12.61 17.20
N PRO A 185 -17.20 -12.96 16.59
CA PRO A 185 -16.37 -11.99 15.91
C PRO A 185 -17.27 -11.16 15.00
N VAL A 186 -17.26 -9.84 15.15
CA VAL A 186 -18.05 -8.98 14.28
C VAL A 186 -17.44 -9.11 12.89
N VAL A 187 -18.04 -9.96 12.06
CA VAL A 187 -17.60 -10.18 10.68
C VAL A 187 -18.00 -8.95 9.88
N TYR A 188 -17.05 -8.05 9.64
CA TYR A 188 -17.28 -6.85 8.84
C TYR A 188 -17.30 -7.21 7.34
N ARG A 189 -18.45 -7.69 6.87
CA ARG A 189 -18.68 -7.97 5.44
C ARG A 189 -19.18 -6.73 4.72
N GLN A 190 -18.25 -5.99 4.11
CA GLN A 190 -18.56 -4.78 3.36
C GLN A 190 -18.60 -5.00 1.83
N ILE A 191 -18.03 -6.13 1.36
CA ILE A 191 -18.05 -6.54 -0.04
C ILE A 191 -19.03 -7.71 -0.21
N ILE A 192 -20.02 -7.54 -1.09
CA ILE A 192 -21.00 -8.58 -1.42
C ILE A 192 -20.93 -8.82 -2.92
N VAL A 193 -20.70 -10.08 -3.29
CA VAL A 193 -20.57 -10.54 -4.67
C VAL A 193 -21.79 -11.38 -5.05
N PRO A 194 -22.23 -11.36 -6.33
CA PRO A 194 -23.45 -12.04 -6.76
C PRO A 194 -23.32 -13.58 -6.70
N GLN A 195 -22.10 -14.07 -6.93
CA GLN A 195 -21.72 -15.48 -6.81
C GLN A 195 -20.36 -15.53 -6.11
N PRO A 196 -20.31 -15.87 -4.81
CA PRO A 196 -19.04 -15.98 -4.10
C PRO A 196 -18.21 -17.12 -4.68
N GLY A 197 -16.90 -16.89 -4.83
CA GLY A 197 -15.95 -17.93 -5.17
C GLY A 197 -15.76 -18.92 -4.02
N ALA A 198 -14.97 -19.97 -4.26
CA ALA A 198 -14.78 -21.06 -3.31
C ALA A 198 -14.03 -20.68 -2.03
N LYS A 199 -13.41 -19.48 -1.98
CA LYS A 199 -12.61 -19.02 -0.84
C LYS A 199 -13.05 -17.64 -0.36
N GLU A 200 -12.90 -17.41 0.93
CA GLU A 200 -13.00 -16.08 1.54
C GLU A 200 -11.69 -15.73 2.22
N TYR A 201 -11.34 -14.45 2.14
CA TYR A 201 -10.17 -13.90 2.80
C TYR A 201 -10.60 -12.84 3.80
N CYS A 202 -9.72 -12.54 4.75
CA CYS A 202 -9.87 -11.44 5.67
C CYS A 202 -8.62 -10.54 5.67
N THR A 203 -8.82 -9.25 5.86
CA THR A 203 -7.73 -8.28 6.06
C THR A 203 -7.21 -8.33 7.51
N ASP A 204 -6.09 -7.67 7.79
CA ASP A 204 -5.59 -7.48 9.17
C ASP A 204 -6.62 -6.81 10.10
N SER A 205 -7.57 -6.05 9.55
CA SER A 205 -8.65 -5.39 10.28
C SER A 205 -9.93 -6.22 10.39
N GLY A 206 -9.92 -7.47 9.91
CA GLY A 206 -11.07 -8.37 9.94
C GLY A 206 -12.15 -8.08 8.90
N LEU A 207 -11.87 -7.27 7.87
CA LEU A 207 -12.80 -7.06 6.76
C LEU A 207 -12.80 -8.30 5.86
N VAL A 208 -13.97 -8.85 5.57
CA VAL A 208 -14.10 -10.00 4.67
C VAL A 208 -13.99 -9.55 3.22
N VAL A 209 -13.06 -10.16 2.49
CA VAL A 209 -12.82 -10.00 1.06
C VAL A 209 -13.14 -11.34 0.37
N PRO A 210 -14.33 -11.48 -0.25
CA PRO A 210 -14.69 -12.71 -0.94
C PRO A 210 -13.85 -12.90 -2.20
N SER A 211 -13.52 -14.14 -2.54
CA SER A 211 -13.01 -14.45 -3.87
C SER A 211 -14.11 -14.37 -4.92
N ILE A 212 -13.73 -14.12 -6.17
CA ILE A 212 -14.63 -14.12 -7.33
C ILE A 212 -14.16 -15.09 -8.41
N SER A 213 -15.07 -15.54 -9.27
CA SER A 213 -14.69 -16.32 -10.44
C SER A 213 -13.87 -15.48 -11.44
N TYR A 214 -13.06 -16.15 -12.25
CA TYR A 214 -12.30 -15.49 -13.30
C TYR A 214 -13.22 -14.77 -14.31
N GLU A 215 -14.38 -15.36 -14.64
CA GLU A 215 -15.36 -14.75 -15.55
C GLU A 215 -15.94 -13.46 -14.98
N LEU A 216 -16.18 -13.38 -13.66
CA LEU A 216 -16.64 -12.15 -13.03
C LEU A 216 -15.51 -11.10 -12.98
N HIS A 217 -14.28 -11.52 -12.69
CA HIS A 217 -13.10 -10.63 -12.70
C HIS A 217 -12.87 -10.02 -14.09
N LYS A 218 -12.90 -10.83 -15.15
CA LYS A 218 -12.78 -10.38 -16.54
C LYS A 218 -13.90 -9.40 -16.93
N ARG A 219 -15.14 -9.66 -16.51
CA ARG A 219 -16.27 -8.72 -16.73
C ARG A 219 -16.07 -7.40 -16.00
N LEU A 220 -15.57 -7.43 -14.76
CA LEU A 220 -15.24 -6.23 -13.99
C LEU A 220 -14.17 -5.39 -14.69
N LEU A 221 -13.08 -6.01 -15.14
CA LEU A 221 -12.02 -5.30 -15.89
C LEU A 221 -12.54 -4.72 -17.22
N SER A 222 -13.36 -5.47 -17.95
CA SER A 222 -13.98 -4.99 -19.19
C SER A 222 -14.93 -3.82 -18.95
N ALA A 223 -15.69 -3.82 -17.85
CA ALA A 223 -16.51 -2.69 -17.46
C ALA A 223 -15.65 -1.45 -17.12
N ALA A 224 -14.56 -1.63 -16.37
CA ALA A 224 -13.64 -0.54 -16.03
C ALA A 224 -13.01 0.08 -17.30
N GLU A 225 -12.66 -0.74 -18.27
CA GLU A 225 -12.11 -0.30 -19.56
C GLU A 225 -13.10 0.55 -20.36
N ARG A 226 -14.38 0.16 -20.40
CA ARG A 226 -15.45 0.97 -21.02
C ARG A 226 -15.60 2.36 -20.38
N HIS A 227 -15.27 2.49 -19.09
CA HIS A 227 -15.29 3.76 -18.35
C HIS A 227 -13.94 4.51 -18.38
N GLY A 228 -13.00 4.10 -19.24
CA GLY A 228 -11.75 4.82 -19.48
C GLY A 228 -10.56 4.39 -18.61
N LEU A 229 -10.71 3.36 -17.78
CA LEU A 229 -9.57 2.71 -17.11
C LEU A 229 -8.94 1.68 -18.05
N SER A 230 -8.23 2.17 -19.07
CA SER A 230 -7.62 1.35 -20.13
C SER A 230 -6.61 0.32 -19.61
N LEU A 231 -6.32 -0.70 -20.42
CA LEU A 231 -5.31 -1.71 -20.09
C LEU A 231 -3.97 -1.09 -19.69
N GLU A 232 -3.46 -0.13 -20.45
CA GLU A 232 -2.17 0.53 -20.17
C GLU A 232 -2.18 1.26 -18.81
N ARG A 233 -3.29 1.91 -18.44
CA ARG A 233 -3.45 2.54 -17.11
C ARG A 233 -3.42 1.50 -16.00
N ARG A 234 -4.06 0.35 -16.20
CA ARG A 234 -4.04 -0.76 -15.24
C ARG A 234 -2.67 -1.40 -15.14
N LEU A 235 -1.96 -1.56 -16.26
CA LEU A 235 -0.59 -2.08 -16.29
C LEU A 235 0.36 -1.16 -15.51
N GLU A 236 0.33 0.15 -15.76
CA GLU A 236 1.15 1.12 -15.02
C GLU A 236 0.86 1.07 -13.51
N MET A 237 -0.43 1.09 -13.12
CA MET A 237 -0.83 1.04 -11.71
C MET A 237 -0.38 -0.28 -11.04
N THR A 238 -0.54 -1.40 -11.75
CA THR A 238 -0.09 -2.72 -11.29
C THR A 238 1.42 -2.76 -11.13
N GLY A 239 2.18 -2.24 -12.11
CA GLY A 239 3.64 -2.18 -12.07
C GLY A 239 4.16 -1.33 -10.90
N VAL A 240 3.56 -0.16 -10.66
CA VAL A 240 3.88 0.70 -9.51
C VAL A 240 3.62 -0.02 -8.19
N CYS A 241 2.43 -0.59 -8.00
CA CYS A 241 2.08 -1.22 -6.73
C CYS A 241 2.85 -2.53 -6.48
N ALA A 242 3.02 -3.35 -7.52
CA ALA A 242 3.78 -4.59 -7.44
C ALA A 242 5.26 -4.32 -7.16
N SER A 243 5.85 -3.29 -7.78
CA SER A 243 7.23 -2.90 -7.51
C SER A 243 7.40 -2.36 -6.09
N GLN A 244 6.46 -1.56 -5.57
CA GLN A 244 6.48 -1.11 -4.17
C GLN A 244 6.43 -2.28 -3.17
N MET A 245 5.59 -3.29 -3.46
CA MET A 245 5.56 -4.53 -2.68
C MET A 245 6.92 -5.25 -2.77
N ALA A 246 7.45 -5.46 -3.98
CA ALA A 246 8.72 -6.13 -4.19
C ALA A 246 9.90 -5.41 -3.51
N LEU A 247 9.98 -4.08 -3.58
CA LEU A 247 10.97 -3.27 -2.86
C LEU A 247 10.89 -3.48 -1.35
N THR A 248 9.67 -3.59 -0.80
CA THR A 248 9.46 -3.91 0.62
C THR A 248 9.99 -5.31 0.96
N LEU A 249 9.73 -6.30 0.10
CA LEU A 249 10.23 -7.67 0.27
C LEU A 249 11.75 -7.77 0.17
N LEU A 250 12.39 -6.93 -0.66
CA LEU A 250 13.84 -6.84 -0.82
C LEU A 250 14.56 -6.15 0.35
N GLY A 251 13.85 -5.74 1.40
CA GLY A 251 14.41 -5.11 2.60
C GLY A 251 14.05 -3.63 2.77
N GLY A 252 13.30 -3.06 1.81
CA GLY A 252 12.75 -1.72 1.89
C GLY A 252 13.82 -0.63 2.07
N PRO A 253 13.47 0.49 2.74
CA PRO A 253 14.35 1.65 2.89
C PRO A 253 15.71 1.34 3.53
N ASN A 254 15.83 0.25 4.30
CA ASN A 254 17.08 -0.15 4.94
C ASN A 254 18.12 -0.65 3.93
N ARG A 255 17.68 -1.31 2.85
CA ARG A 255 18.57 -1.80 1.80
C ARG A 255 18.86 -0.72 0.77
N PHE A 256 17.83 0.00 0.33
CA PHE A 256 17.91 1.05 -0.70
C PHE A 256 18.38 2.40 -0.12
N THR A 257 19.55 2.42 0.51
CA THR A 257 20.19 3.67 0.94
C THR A 257 21.31 4.06 -0.02
N PRO A 258 21.58 5.37 -0.23
CA PRO A 258 22.69 5.82 -1.07
C PRO A 258 24.08 5.35 -0.59
N LYS A 259 24.19 4.77 0.60
CA LYS A 259 25.43 4.23 1.16
C LYS A 259 25.67 2.77 0.76
N ASN A 260 24.66 2.07 0.26
CA ASN A 260 24.69 0.64 -0.08
C ASN A 260 24.72 0.39 -1.61
N LEU A 261 25.23 1.34 -2.40
CA LEU A 261 25.27 1.26 -3.87
C LEU A 261 26.11 0.10 -4.43
N HIS A 262 26.89 -0.58 -3.60
CA HIS A 262 27.72 -1.71 -4.02
C HIS A 262 26.99 -3.07 -3.92
N GLN A 263 25.76 -3.11 -3.39
CA GLN A 263 24.97 -4.34 -3.17
C GLN A 263 23.51 -4.15 -3.57
N HIS A 264 23.29 -3.71 -4.81
CA HIS A 264 21.95 -3.66 -5.39
C HIS A 264 21.33 -5.06 -5.45
N PRO A 265 20.06 -5.23 -5.05
CA PRO A 265 19.40 -6.52 -5.16
C PRO A 265 19.23 -6.94 -6.61
N THR A 266 19.39 -8.23 -6.87
CA THR A 266 19.15 -8.83 -8.18
C THR A 266 17.77 -9.50 -8.20
N VAL A 267 16.96 -9.15 -9.20
CA VAL A 267 15.60 -9.71 -9.40
C VAL A 267 15.54 -10.39 -10.75
N ALA A 268 15.20 -11.68 -10.75
CA ALA A 268 14.86 -12.39 -11.97
C ALA A 268 13.35 -12.27 -12.22
N LEU A 269 12.98 -11.69 -13.35
CA LEU A 269 11.59 -11.49 -13.75
C LEU A 269 11.23 -12.46 -14.86
N MET A 270 10.27 -13.34 -14.62
CA MET A 270 9.91 -14.43 -15.52
C MET A 270 8.53 -14.17 -16.14
N CYS A 271 8.50 -13.71 -17.39
CA CYS A 271 7.26 -13.27 -18.04
C CYS A 271 6.90 -14.16 -19.24
N GLY A 272 5.62 -14.52 -19.37
CA GLY A 272 5.07 -15.11 -20.57
C GLY A 272 4.56 -14.07 -21.59
N PRO A 273 4.22 -14.47 -22.82
CA PRO A 273 3.81 -13.57 -23.91
C PRO A 273 2.32 -13.18 -23.83
N HIS A 274 1.87 -12.70 -22.69
CA HIS A 274 0.47 -12.39 -22.41
C HIS A 274 0.35 -11.21 -21.43
N VAL A 275 -0.88 -10.83 -21.09
CA VAL A 275 -1.15 -9.64 -20.27
C VAL A 275 -0.51 -9.70 -18.88
N GLN A 276 -0.47 -10.87 -18.23
CA GLN A 276 0.23 -11.06 -16.95
C GLN A 276 1.75 -10.88 -17.10
N GLY A 277 2.31 -11.29 -18.24
CA GLY A 277 3.70 -10.99 -18.56
C GLY A 277 3.95 -9.49 -18.71
N ALA A 278 3.04 -8.75 -19.34
CA ALA A 278 3.11 -7.28 -19.42
C ALA A 278 3.04 -6.62 -18.02
N GLN A 279 2.19 -7.12 -17.11
CA GLN A 279 2.17 -6.66 -15.70
C GLN A 279 3.54 -6.86 -15.03
N GLY A 280 4.16 -8.02 -15.26
CA GLY A 280 5.52 -8.32 -14.81
C GLY A 280 6.55 -7.36 -15.37
N ILE A 281 6.54 -7.09 -16.68
CA ILE A 281 7.48 -6.17 -17.35
C ILE A 281 7.32 -4.75 -16.81
N SER A 282 6.09 -4.28 -16.60
CA SER A 282 5.81 -2.99 -15.97
C SER A 282 6.42 -2.93 -14.56
N CYS A 283 6.19 -3.96 -13.73
CA CYS A 283 6.82 -4.08 -12.41
C CYS A 283 8.36 -4.06 -12.49
N GLY A 284 8.95 -4.83 -13.40
CA GLY A 284 10.39 -4.87 -13.64
C GLY A 284 10.98 -3.52 -14.05
N ARG A 285 10.28 -2.78 -14.91
CA ARG A 285 10.68 -1.42 -15.30
C ARG A 285 10.72 -0.49 -14.09
N HIS A 286 9.71 -0.50 -13.24
CA HIS A 286 9.71 0.31 -12.01
C HIS A 286 10.83 -0.12 -11.05
N LEU A 287 11.07 -1.41 -10.89
CA LEU A 287 12.19 -1.90 -10.07
C LEU A 287 13.55 -1.43 -10.61
N ALA A 288 13.77 -1.52 -11.93
CA ALA A 288 15.00 -1.05 -12.56
C ALA A 288 15.20 0.47 -12.37
N ASN A 289 14.12 1.27 -12.42
CA ASN A 289 14.17 2.71 -12.11
C ASN A 289 14.54 3.01 -10.64
N HIS A 290 14.42 2.01 -9.75
CA HIS A 290 14.79 2.10 -8.33
C HIS A 290 16.14 1.42 -8.03
N GLU A 291 17.02 1.31 -9.04
CA GLU A 291 18.36 0.73 -8.92
C GLU A 291 18.34 -0.73 -8.45
N VAL A 292 17.34 -1.50 -8.86
CA VAL A 292 17.33 -2.96 -8.72
C VAL A 292 17.93 -3.54 -9.99
N GLU A 293 18.81 -4.53 -9.87
CA GLU A 293 19.33 -5.25 -11.02
C GLU A 293 18.25 -6.22 -11.53
N VAL A 294 17.51 -5.82 -12.56
CA VAL A 294 16.41 -6.60 -13.12
C VAL A 294 16.87 -7.36 -14.36
N ILE A 295 16.68 -8.69 -14.34
CA ILE A 295 16.93 -9.57 -15.48
C ILE A 295 15.59 -10.18 -15.90
N LEU A 296 15.06 -9.69 -17.01
CA LEU A 296 13.77 -10.11 -17.59
C LEU A 296 13.98 -11.28 -18.54
N PHE A 297 13.45 -12.45 -18.19
CA PHE A 297 13.24 -13.56 -19.11
C PHE A 297 11.90 -13.39 -19.83
N LEU A 298 11.95 -13.34 -21.17
CA LEU A 298 10.78 -13.31 -22.05
C LEU A 298 11.06 -14.19 -23.27
N PRO A 299 10.30 -15.28 -23.52
CA PRO A 299 10.57 -16.17 -24.64
C PRO A 299 10.25 -15.48 -25.97
N ASN A 300 10.92 -15.93 -27.04
CA ASN A 300 10.63 -15.43 -28.38
C ASN A 300 9.32 -16.05 -28.89
N PHE A 301 8.38 -15.22 -29.33
CA PHE A 301 7.15 -15.66 -29.99
C PHE A 301 6.99 -14.99 -31.34
N VAL A 302 6.38 -15.72 -32.29
CA VAL A 302 6.13 -15.24 -33.65
C VAL A 302 5.23 -13.99 -33.65
N LYS A 303 4.23 -13.96 -32.76
CA LYS A 303 3.34 -12.82 -32.58
C LYS A 303 3.34 -12.41 -31.12
N MET A 304 3.91 -11.24 -30.84
CA MET A 304 3.86 -10.61 -29.52
C MET A 304 2.57 -9.80 -29.40
N LEU A 305 1.97 -9.82 -28.20
CA LEU A 305 0.81 -9.00 -27.89
C LEU A 305 1.24 -7.54 -27.73
N ASP A 306 0.45 -6.59 -28.24
CA ASP A 306 0.81 -5.16 -28.24
C ASP A 306 1.14 -4.62 -26.84
N SER A 307 0.38 -5.03 -25.82
CA SER A 307 0.66 -4.69 -24.41
C SER A 307 2.06 -5.11 -23.94
N VAL A 308 2.54 -6.27 -24.37
CA VAL A 308 3.88 -6.76 -24.04
C VAL A 308 4.93 -5.96 -24.80
N THR A 309 4.68 -5.68 -26.09
CA THR A 309 5.57 -4.85 -26.92
C THR A 309 5.72 -3.43 -26.38
N ASN A 310 4.63 -2.82 -25.92
CA ASN A 310 4.62 -1.47 -25.35
C ASN A 310 5.42 -1.43 -24.04
N GLU A 311 5.17 -2.36 -23.11
CA GLU A 311 5.93 -2.43 -21.86
C GLU A 311 7.41 -2.76 -22.09
N LEU A 312 7.72 -3.62 -23.05
CA LEU A 312 9.11 -3.95 -23.40
C LEU A 312 9.85 -2.74 -23.98
N THR A 313 9.17 -1.93 -24.79
CA THR A 313 9.73 -0.69 -25.34
C THR A 313 10.14 0.28 -24.23
N LEU A 314 9.34 0.40 -23.17
CA LEU A 314 9.67 1.21 -21.99
C LEU A 314 10.75 0.56 -21.13
N PHE A 315 10.67 -0.76 -20.89
CA PHE A 315 11.67 -1.50 -20.12
C PHE A 315 13.08 -1.36 -20.72
N ASN A 316 13.20 -1.38 -22.05
CA ASN A 316 14.45 -1.20 -22.78
C ASN A 316 15.04 0.22 -22.68
N LYS A 317 14.33 1.17 -22.06
CA LYS A 317 14.87 2.50 -21.69
C LYS A 317 15.40 2.56 -20.26
N THR A 318 15.33 1.46 -19.52
CA THR A 318 15.93 1.30 -18.19
C THR A 318 17.30 0.64 -18.27
N GLY A 319 17.96 0.44 -17.14
CA GLY A 319 19.19 -0.37 -17.03
C GLY A 319 18.95 -1.89 -16.96
N GLY A 320 17.69 -2.34 -17.00
CA GLY A 320 17.34 -3.77 -16.90
C GLY A 320 17.79 -4.57 -18.13
N LYS A 321 18.17 -5.84 -17.91
CA LYS A 321 18.63 -6.76 -18.97
C LYS A 321 17.48 -7.66 -19.42
N GLN A 322 17.13 -7.62 -20.72
CA GLN A 322 16.24 -8.61 -21.32
C GLN A 322 17.03 -9.83 -21.81
N VAL A 323 16.53 -11.03 -21.54
CA VAL A 323 17.04 -12.31 -22.05
C VAL A 323 15.89 -13.15 -22.61
N SER A 324 16.17 -13.95 -23.64
CA SER A 324 15.19 -14.88 -24.23
C SER A 324 15.52 -16.35 -23.97
N SER A 325 16.71 -16.63 -23.43
CA SER A 325 17.18 -17.95 -23.05
C SER A 325 17.37 -18.02 -21.53
N ILE A 326 16.94 -19.13 -20.94
CA ILE A 326 17.12 -19.44 -19.51
C ILE A 326 18.60 -19.55 -19.16
N LYS A 327 19.46 -19.90 -20.12
CA LYS A 327 20.91 -20.00 -19.94
C LYS A 327 21.59 -18.65 -19.68
N ASP A 328 20.90 -17.55 -19.98
CA ASP A 328 21.43 -16.20 -19.79
C ASP A 328 20.99 -15.59 -18.44
N LEU A 329 20.23 -16.35 -17.65
CA LEU A 329 19.88 -16.03 -16.26
C LEU A 329 21.05 -16.37 -15.32
N PRO A 330 21.13 -15.74 -14.13
CA PRO A 330 22.19 -16.02 -13.18
C PRO A 330 22.21 -17.48 -12.70
N ASP A 331 23.39 -18.08 -12.69
CA ASP A 331 23.62 -19.40 -12.06
C ASP A 331 23.59 -19.33 -10.52
N THR A 332 23.76 -18.13 -9.96
CA THR A 332 23.72 -17.89 -8.52
C THR A 332 22.30 -17.53 -8.07
N PRO A 333 21.91 -17.88 -6.83
CA PRO A 333 20.63 -17.48 -6.27
C PRO A 333 20.44 -15.97 -6.31
N VAL A 334 19.30 -15.52 -6.88
CA VAL A 334 18.93 -14.10 -6.88
C VAL A 334 18.23 -13.73 -5.56
N ASP A 335 17.97 -12.44 -5.33
CA ASP A 335 17.27 -12.00 -4.11
C ASP A 335 15.78 -12.27 -4.15
N LEU A 336 15.16 -12.19 -5.33
CA LEU A 336 13.73 -12.39 -5.55
C LEU A 336 13.48 -12.86 -6.99
N ILE A 337 12.56 -13.81 -7.15
CA ILE A 337 11.99 -14.18 -8.45
C ILE A 337 10.57 -13.61 -8.52
N ILE A 338 10.28 -12.89 -9.61
CA ILE A 338 8.90 -12.45 -9.91
C ILE A 338 8.35 -13.33 -11.02
N ASN A 339 7.30 -14.10 -10.71
CA ASN A 339 6.70 -15.08 -11.60
C ASN A 339 5.43 -14.53 -12.26
N CYS A 340 5.49 -14.41 -13.58
CA CYS A 340 4.43 -13.99 -14.50
C CYS A 340 4.37 -14.92 -15.73
N LEU A 341 4.77 -16.20 -15.56
CA LEU A 341 4.89 -17.16 -16.66
C LEU A 341 3.55 -17.66 -17.20
N ALA A 342 2.53 -17.74 -16.33
CA ALA A 342 1.23 -18.29 -16.64
C ALA A 342 0.17 -17.20 -16.82
N CYS A 343 -0.90 -17.55 -17.52
CA CYS A 343 -2.07 -16.68 -17.67
C CYS A 343 -3.36 -17.45 -17.41
N HIS A 344 -4.45 -16.70 -17.23
CA HIS A 344 -5.77 -17.25 -16.93
C HIS A 344 -6.41 -18.01 -18.11
N GLU A 345 -6.06 -17.69 -19.35
CA GLU A 345 -6.80 -18.18 -20.54
C GLU A 345 -6.08 -19.24 -21.36
N ASN A 346 -4.75 -19.25 -21.35
CA ASN A 346 -3.95 -20.11 -22.23
C ASN A 346 -3.12 -21.11 -21.41
N THR A 347 -3.78 -22.17 -20.96
CA THR A 347 -3.17 -23.26 -20.19
C THR A 347 -2.16 -24.07 -21.00
N PHE A 348 -2.32 -24.13 -22.33
CA PHE A 348 -1.39 -24.84 -23.23
C PHE A 348 0.04 -24.28 -23.21
N LEU A 349 0.24 -23.06 -22.71
CA LEU A 349 1.57 -22.50 -22.52
C LEU A 349 2.38 -23.30 -21.50
N MET A 350 1.73 -23.94 -20.52
CA MET A 350 2.41 -24.75 -19.50
C MET A 350 3.08 -26.00 -20.07
N ASP A 351 2.61 -26.49 -21.22
CA ASP A 351 3.19 -27.64 -21.90
C ASP A 351 4.39 -27.30 -22.79
N GLN A 352 4.65 -26.00 -23.00
CA GLN A 352 5.72 -25.57 -23.86
C GLN A 352 7.10 -25.84 -23.23
N PRO A 353 8.10 -26.27 -24.02
CA PRO A 353 9.44 -26.56 -23.48
C PRO A 353 10.08 -25.38 -22.76
N TRP A 354 9.89 -24.16 -23.27
CA TRP A 354 10.41 -22.94 -22.64
C TRP A 354 9.78 -22.69 -21.27
N TYR A 355 8.49 -23.02 -21.10
CA TYR A 355 7.76 -22.79 -19.85
C TYR A 355 8.28 -23.74 -18.77
N ARG A 356 8.37 -25.04 -19.11
CA ARG A 356 8.89 -26.06 -18.18
C ARG A 356 10.32 -25.76 -17.76
N ALA A 357 11.18 -25.44 -18.72
CA ALA A 357 12.57 -25.10 -18.41
C ALA A 357 12.67 -23.81 -17.55
N ALA A 358 11.79 -22.82 -17.76
CA ALA A 358 11.75 -21.60 -16.96
C ALA A 358 11.28 -21.91 -15.52
N ALA A 359 10.23 -22.72 -15.37
CA ALA A 359 9.77 -23.18 -14.06
C ALA A 359 10.85 -23.99 -13.33
N ASP A 360 11.53 -24.91 -14.03
CA ASP A 360 12.64 -25.70 -13.48
C ASP A 360 13.78 -24.81 -12.98
N TRP A 361 14.15 -23.78 -13.75
CA TRP A 361 15.16 -22.81 -13.34
C TRP A 361 14.74 -22.08 -12.05
N ALA A 362 13.48 -21.64 -11.96
CA ALA A 362 12.98 -20.96 -10.76
C ALA A 362 13.05 -21.86 -9.51
N ILE A 363 12.69 -23.14 -9.66
CA ILE A 363 12.76 -24.15 -8.58
C ILE A 363 14.22 -24.43 -8.18
N GLN A 364 15.15 -24.42 -9.13
CA GLN A 364 16.56 -24.69 -8.89
C GLN A 364 17.29 -23.51 -8.25
N ASN A 365 16.92 -22.26 -8.56
CA ASN A 365 17.57 -21.05 -8.05
C ASN A 365 17.39 -20.85 -6.53
N LYS A 366 16.32 -21.39 -5.93
CA LYS A 366 15.98 -21.33 -4.48
C LYS A 366 15.67 -19.95 -3.90
N ALA A 367 15.72 -18.89 -4.70
CA ALA A 367 15.25 -17.57 -4.31
C ALA A 367 13.74 -17.58 -3.98
N PRO A 368 13.27 -16.70 -3.08
CA PRO A 368 11.84 -16.60 -2.80
C PRO A 368 11.09 -16.09 -4.04
N VAL A 369 9.89 -16.64 -4.26
CA VAL A 369 9.07 -16.33 -5.44
C VAL A 369 7.87 -15.45 -5.06
N LEU A 370 7.70 -14.34 -5.78
CA LEU A 370 6.50 -13.51 -5.79
C LEU A 370 5.75 -13.76 -7.11
N SER A 371 4.56 -14.35 -7.05
CA SER A 371 3.72 -14.54 -8.24
C SER A 371 2.75 -13.36 -8.40
N LEU A 372 2.73 -12.73 -9.58
CA LEU A 372 1.78 -11.65 -9.89
C LEU A 372 0.61 -12.21 -10.68
N ASP A 373 -0.61 -11.91 -10.22
CA ASP A 373 -1.87 -12.35 -10.82
C ASP A 373 -1.86 -13.84 -11.24
N PRO A 374 -1.49 -14.78 -10.33
CA PRO A 374 -1.38 -16.19 -10.69
C PRO A 374 -2.75 -16.79 -11.04
N PRO A 375 -2.81 -17.73 -12.00
CA PRO A 375 -4.05 -18.41 -12.33
C PRO A 375 -4.53 -19.32 -11.19
N VAL A 376 -5.83 -19.58 -11.18
CA VAL A 376 -6.50 -20.46 -10.18
C VAL A 376 -6.18 -21.94 -10.38
N SER A 377 -5.57 -22.30 -11.52
CA SER A 377 -5.55 -23.66 -12.09
C SER A 377 -5.42 -24.78 -11.08
N GLY A 378 -6.38 -25.73 -11.12
CA GLY A 378 -6.39 -26.97 -10.32
C GLY A 378 -5.34 -28.00 -10.74
N GLN A 379 -4.56 -27.70 -11.79
CA GLN A 379 -3.30 -28.38 -12.08
C GLN A 379 -2.19 -27.52 -11.46
N GLY A 380 -1.42 -28.11 -10.54
CA GLY A 380 -0.54 -27.41 -9.61
C GLY A 380 0.31 -26.30 -10.23
N HIS A 381 0.61 -25.28 -9.42
CA HIS A 381 1.53 -24.22 -9.84
C HIS A 381 2.88 -24.85 -10.18
N ALA A 382 3.38 -24.59 -11.39
CA ALA A 382 4.70 -25.08 -11.80
C ALA A 382 5.81 -24.54 -10.88
N VAL A 383 5.60 -23.38 -10.26
CA VAL A 383 6.51 -22.78 -9.29
C VAL A 383 5.71 -22.40 -8.04
N GLU A 384 6.08 -22.94 -6.89
CA GLU A 384 5.45 -22.60 -5.60
C GLU A 384 5.82 -21.16 -5.21
N ALA A 385 4.81 -20.36 -4.88
CA ALA A 385 4.99 -18.97 -4.54
C ALA A 385 5.11 -18.79 -3.03
N LYS A 386 6.07 -17.97 -2.57
CA LYS A 386 6.11 -17.53 -1.18
C LYS A 386 5.05 -16.45 -0.92
N TRP A 387 4.81 -15.62 -1.93
CA TRP A 387 3.82 -14.56 -1.94
C TRP A 387 3.09 -14.53 -3.28
N SER A 388 1.80 -14.22 -3.26
CA SER A 388 1.01 -14.00 -4.47
C SER A 388 0.29 -12.66 -4.39
N LEU A 389 0.33 -11.88 -5.47
CA LEU A 389 -0.37 -10.61 -5.58
C LEU A 389 -1.60 -10.76 -6.49
N SER A 390 -2.78 -10.75 -5.89
CA SER A 390 -4.07 -10.66 -6.60
C SER A 390 -4.39 -9.20 -6.94
N LEU A 391 -5.08 -8.98 -8.05
CA LEU A 391 -5.43 -7.65 -8.53
C LEU A 391 -6.92 -7.35 -8.34
N CYS A 392 -7.25 -6.21 -7.74
CA CYS A 392 -8.59 -5.71 -7.46
C CYS A 392 -9.43 -6.55 -6.48
N LEU A 393 -9.81 -7.76 -6.87
CA LEU A 393 -10.50 -8.75 -6.02
C LEU A 393 -9.82 -10.11 -6.23
N PRO A 394 -9.63 -10.91 -5.16
CA PRO A 394 -8.88 -12.13 -5.26
C PRO A 394 -9.65 -13.22 -6.03
N LEU A 395 -8.92 -14.03 -6.78
CA LEU A 395 -9.42 -15.30 -7.27
C LEU A 395 -9.27 -16.36 -6.15
N PRO A 396 -9.96 -17.52 -6.22
CA PRO A 396 -9.84 -18.58 -5.23
C PRO A 396 -8.53 -19.37 -5.41
N LEU A 397 -7.38 -18.71 -5.17
CA LEU A 397 -6.04 -19.26 -5.33
C LEU A 397 -5.83 -20.54 -4.52
N ALA A 398 -5.07 -21.50 -5.05
CA ALA A 398 -4.72 -22.75 -4.38
C ALA A 398 -3.77 -22.52 -3.17
N GLU A 399 -3.58 -23.53 -2.32
CA GLU A 399 -2.70 -23.44 -1.14
C GLU A 399 -1.24 -23.13 -1.51
N GLY A 400 -0.77 -23.58 -2.68
CA GLY A 400 0.57 -23.28 -3.22
C GLY A 400 0.82 -21.84 -3.65
N ALA A 401 -0.16 -20.94 -3.48
CA ALA A 401 -0.03 -19.51 -3.73
C ALA A 401 0.70 -18.76 -2.59
N GLY A 402 1.00 -19.43 -1.47
CA GLY A 402 1.69 -18.84 -0.33
C GLY A 402 0.86 -17.73 0.32
N ARG A 403 1.53 -16.68 0.80
CA ARG A 403 0.85 -15.53 1.42
C ARG A 403 0.20 -14.65 0.36
N VAL A 404 -1.10 -14.49 0.42
CA VAL A 404 -1.86 -13.71 -0.56
C VAL A 404 -1.88 -12.24 -0.17
N TYR A 405 -1.69 -11.37 -1.15
CA TYR A 405 -1.83 -9.93 -1.06
C TYR A 405 -2.83 -9.46 -2.11
N LEU A 406 -3.47 -8.34 -1.84
CA LEU A 406 -4.40 -7.69 -2.75
C LEU A 406 -3.84 -6.33 -3.17
N CYS A 407 -3.85 -6.06 -4.47
CA CYS A 407 -3.45 -4.81 -5.08
C CYS A 407 -4.67 -4.00 -5.52
N ASP A 408 -4.73 -2.72 -5.15
CA ASP A 408 -5.65 -1.77 -5.76
C ASP A 408 -5.12 -1.35 -7.14
N ILE A 409 -5.96 -1.49 -8.17
CA ILE A 409 -5.65 -1.08 -9.55
C ILE A 409 -6.51 0.10 -10.00
N GLY A 410 -7.20 0.76 -9.07
CA GLY A 410 -7.94 1.99 -9.31
C GLY A 410 -9.34 1.81 -9.89
N ILE A 411 -9.99 0.66 -9.66
CA ILE A 411 -11.38 0.46 -10.13
C ILE A 411 -12.34 1.30 -9.28
N PRO A 412 -13.15 2.20 -9.89
CA PRO A 412 -14.11 3.00 -9.14
C PRO A 412 -15.27 2.17 -8.61
N ARG A 413 -15.80 2.55 -7.43
CA ARG A 413 -16.90 1.87 -6.73
C ARG A 413 -18.12 1.58 -7.63
N HIS A 414 -18.53 2.51 -8.48
CA HIS A 414 -19.72 2.34 -9.33
C HIS A 414 -19.52 1.30 -10.44
N VAL A 415 -18.27 1.03 -10.86
CA VAL A 415 -17.97 -0.03 -11.84
C VAL A 415 -18.23 -1.42 -11.23
N PHE A 416 -17.94 -1.61 -9.94
CA PHE A 416 -18.30 -2.83 -9.24
C PHE A 416 -19.82 -3.04 -9.20
N GLN A 417 -20.59 -1.97 -8.96
CA GLN A 417 -22.05 -2.04 -8.92
C GLN A 417 -22.65 -2.46 -10.26
N GLU A 418 -22.06 -2.02 -11.38
CA GLU A 418 -22.49 -2.40 -12.74
C GLU A 418 -22.40 -3.92 -12.97
N VAL A 419 -21.43 -4.60 -12.37
CA VAL A 419 -21.28 -6.06 -12.45
C VAL A 419 -21.93 -6.80 -11.28
N GLY A 420 -22.77 -6.12 -10.50
CA GLY A 420 -23.54 -6.71 -9.40
C GLY A 420 -22.76 -6.88 -8.08
N ILE A 421 -21.61 -6.22 -7.93
CA ILE A 421 -20.79 -6.27 -6.71
C ILE A 421 -21.07 -5.04 -5.85
N LYS A 422 -21.59 -5.24 -4.63
CA LYS A 422 -21.65 -4.18 -3.61
C LYS A 422 -20.26 -4.04 -3.02
N TYR A 423 -19.54 -2.98 -3.42
CA TYR A 423 -18.16 -2.76 -3.03
C TYR A 423 -18.01 -1.59 -2.04
N LEU A 424 -17.16 -1.83 -1.04
CA LEU A 424 -16.54 -0.85 -0.16
C LEU A 424 -15.08 -1.27 -0.01
N SER A 425 -14.19 -0.28 -0.05
CA SER A 425 -12.74 -0.54 -0.17
C SER A 425 -12.19 -1.26 1.07
N PRO A 426 -11.51 -2.42 0.90
CA PRO A 426 -10.82 -3.10 2.00
C PRO A 426 -9.43 -2.53 2.28
N PHE A 427 -8.98 -1.55 1.49
CA PHE A 427 -7.58 -1.11 1.42
C PHE A 427 -7.17 -0.10 2.50
N GLY A 428 -8.13 0.59 3.12
CA GLY A 428 -7.82 1.72 4.01
C GLY A 428 -6.99 2.77 3.28
N CYS A 429 -5.79 3.07 3.79
CA CYS A 429 -4.84 4.01 3.19
C CYS A 429 -3.71 3.37 2.38
N LYS A 430 -3.73 2.05 2.18
CA LYS A 430 -2.67 1.30 1.49
C LYS A 430 -3.12 0.93 0.07
N PHE A 431 -2.19 0.77 -0.87
CA PHE A 431 -2.50 0.22 -2.20
C PHE A 431 -2.30 -1.29 -2.30
N VAL A 432 -1.53 -1.86 -1.37
CA VAL A 432 -1.32 -3.30 -1.26
C VAL A 432 -1.57 -3.73 0.19
N ILE A 433 -2.41 -4.73 0.39
CA ILE A 433 -2.76 -5.26 1.72
C ILE A 433 -2.56 -6.78 1.77
N PRO A 434 -2.14 -7.34 2.91
CA PRO A 434 -2.15 -8.80 3.10
C PRO A 434 -3.59 -9.31 3.22
N LEU A 435 -3.80 -10.52 2.74
CA LEU A 435 -5.01 -11.31 2.91
C LEU A 435 -4.69 -12.60 3.65
N HIS A 436 -5.54 -12.94 4.61
CA HIS A 436 -5.49 -14.20 5.36
C HIS A 436 -6.70 -15.04 5.00
N SER A 437 -6.60 -16.37 5.06
CA SER A 437 -7.78 -17.23 4.91
C SER A 437 -8.75 -16.95 6.07
N ALA A 438 -10.02 -16.71 5.73
CA ALA A 438 -11.08 -16.41 6.70
C ALA A 438 -11.57 -17.64 7.46
#